data_AF-A0A392VL52-F1
#
_entry.id   AF-A0A392VL52-F1
#
_cell.length_a   1.000
_cell.length_b   1.000
_cell.length_c   1.000
_cell.angle_alpha   90.00
_cell.angle_beta   90.00
_cell.angle_gamma   90.00
#
_symmetry.space_group_name_H-M   'P 1'
#
loop_
_entity.id
_entity.type
_entity.pdbx_description
1 polymer ?
#
loop_
_entity_poly.entity_id
_entity_poly.type
_entity_poly.pdbx_seq_one_letter_code
_entity_poly.pdbx_strand_id
1 'polypeptide(L)' 'AEYERTTRIGDSHDDEGTSVLKPPPRICLPVEVLQSLKDLAPEDALNQLLSSHGAFVPTAADREKALQLE' A
#
# COMPACT_ATOMS: atom_id res chain seq x y z
N ALA A 1 31.60 -27.08 -20.63
CA ALA A 1 30.28 -27.11 -19.99
C ALA A 1 29.35 -26.27 -20.82
N GLU A 2 28.74 -26.91 -21.81
CA GLU A 2 27.68 -26.38 -22.65
C GLU A 2 26.46 -25.89 -21.84
N TYR A 3 25.99 -24.68 -22.16
CA TYR A 3 24.78 -24.10 -21.58
C TYR A 3 23.59 -24.49 -22.47
N GLU A 4 22.86 -25.51 -22.04
CA GLU A 4 21.62 -25.97 -22.65
C GLU A 4 20.49 -24.96 -22.34
N ARG A 5 19.92 -24.34 -23.39
CA ARG A 5 18.79 -23.42 -23.28
C ARG A 5 17.49 -24.20 -23.51
N THR A 6 16.60 -24.27 -22.53
CA THR A 6 15.27 -24.86 -22.70
C THR A 6 14.20 -23.83 -23.06
N THR A 7 13.30 -24.30 -23.92
CA THR A 7 12.39 -23.59 -24.82
C THR A 7 11.13 -23.05 -24.16
N ARG A 8 10.75 -21.84 -24.60
CA ARG A 8 9.49 -21.10 -24.35
C ARG A 8 8.23 -21.91 -24.68
N ILE A 9 7.38 -22.18 -23.68
CA ILE A 9 6.00 -22.66 -23.83
C ILE A 9 5.25 -22.21 -22.55
N GLY A 10 4.10 -21.56 -22.54
CA GLY A 10 3.19 -21.14 -23.59
C GLY A 10 2.36 -19.97 -23.07
N ASP A 11 1.98 -19.12 -24.01
CA ASP A 11 1.06 -18.00 -23.87
C ASP A 11 -0.34 -18.53 -24.17
N SER A 12 -1.24 -18.50 -23.18
CA SER A 12 -2.68 -18.63 -23.40
C SER A 12 -3.39 -17.97 -22.22
N HIS A 13 -3.63 -16.66 -22.33
CA HIS A 13 -4.49 -15.90 -21.43
C HIS A 13 -5.87 -15.79 -22.07
N ASP A 14 -6.75 -16.76 -21.80
CA ASP A 14 -8.17 -16.61 -22.07
C ASP A 14 -8.79 -15.76 -20.96
N ASP A 15 -8.93 -14.45 -21.25
CA ASP A 15 -9.61 -13.44 -20.44
C ASP A 15 -11.14 -13.59 -20.57
N GLU A 16 -11.68 -14.71 -20.12
CA GLU A 16 -13.14 -14.92 -20.16
C GLU A 16 -13.78 -14.32 -18.89
N GLY A 17 -14.24 -13.07 -19.01
CA GLY A 17 -15.49 -12.65 -18.37
C GLY A 17 -15.48 -12.36 -16.87
N THR A 18 -14.36 -11.93 -16.27
CA THR A 18 -14.37 -11.54 -14.86
C THR A 18 -14.23 -10.02 -14.75
N SER A 19 -15.28 -9.33 -14.31
CA SER A 19 -15.11 -8.01 -13.68
C SER A 19 -14.23 -8.22 -12.46
N VAL A 20 -12.91 -8.18 -12.65
CA VAL A 20 -11.95 -8.26 -11.57
C VAL A 20 -12.12 -6.98 -10.78
N LEU A 21 -12.93 -7.04 -9.72
CA LEU A 21 -12.93 -6.02 -8.68
C LEU A 21 -11.48 -5.94 -8.22
N LYS A 22 -10.78 -4.87 -8.63
CA LYS A 22 -9.40 -4.66 -8.24
C LYS A 22 -9.37 -4.76 -6.71
N PRO A 23 -8.54 -5.64 -6.14
CA PRO A 23 -8.53 -5.82 -4.70
C PRO A 23 -8.34 -4.45 -4.05
N PRO A 24 -9.00 -4.19 -2.91
CA PRO A 24 -8.81 -2.95 -2.19
C PRO A 24 -7.30 -2.70 -2.06
N PRO A 25 -6.83 -1.48 -2.36
CA PRO A 25 -5.41 -1.18 -2.27
C PRO A 25 -4.93 -1.56 -0.87
N ARG A 26 -4.04 -2.54 -0.80
CA ARG A 26 -3.50 -3.02 0.47
C ARG A 26 -2.43 -2.03 0.89
N ILE A 27 -2.70 -1.29 1.96
CA ILE A 27 -1.65 -0.59 2.67
C ILE A 27 -0.90 -1.61 3.52
N CYS A 28 0.41 -1.68 3.35
CA CYS A 28 1.29 -2.49 4.18
C CYS A 28 2.05 -1.55 5.10
N LEU A 29 1.91 -1.76 6.41
CA LEU A 29 2.73 -1.07 7.39
C LEU A 29 4.05 -1.83 7.58
N PRO A 30 5.14 -1.15 7.97
CA PRO A 30 6.37 -1.80 8.39
C PRO A 30 6.13 -2.83 9.49
N VAL A 31 6.92 -3.90 9.51
CA VAL A 31 6.73 -5.03 10.45
C VAL A 31 6.86 -4.59 11.90
N GLU A 32 7.72 -3.61 12.17
CA GLU A 32 7.96 -3.05 13.50
C GLU A 32 6.70 -2.31 13.99
N VAL A 33 6.03 -1.57 13.10
CA VAL A 33 4.76 -0.91 13.40
C VAL A 33 3.68 -1.95 13.65
N LEU A 34 3.57 -2.97 12.80
CA LEU A 34 2.58 -4.05 12.98
C LEU A 34 2.76 -4.79 14.31
N GLN A 35 4.01 -5.05 14.72
CA GLN A 35 4.32 -5.68 16.00
C GLN A 35 3.88 -4.80 17.17
N SER A 36 4.08 -3.49 17.08
CA SER A 36 3.67 -2.54 18.14
C SER A 36 2.16 -2.42 18.29
N LEU A 37 1.40 -2.65 17.21
CA LEU A 37 -0.06 -2.51 17.18
C LEU A 37 -0.80 -3.84 17.43
N LYS A 38 -0.10 -4.97 17.47
CA LYS A 38 -0.68 -6.32 17.46
C LYS A 38 -1.60 -6.60 18.67
N ASP A 39 -1.25 -6.05 19.82
CA ASP A 39 -1.93 -6.35 21.10
C ASP A 39 -2.87 -5.22 21.55
N LEU A 40 -3.14 -4.24 20.68
CA LEU A 40 -3.98 -3.08 20.98
C LEU A 40 -5.38 -3.22 20.38
N ALA A 41 -6.34 -2.55 21.03
CA ALA A 41 -7.66 -2.35 20.44
C ALA A 41 -7.53 -1.53 19.14
N PRO A 42 -8.42 -1.72 18.16
CA PRO A 42 -8.36 -1.01 16.87
C PRO A 42 -8.28 0.52 17.01
N GLU A 43 -9.02 1.08 17.96
CA GLU A 43 -9.06 2.52 18.23
C GLU A 43 -7.73 3.01 18.84
N ASP A 44 -7.18 2.26 19.81
CA ASP A 44 -5.91 2.59 20.45
C ASP A 44 -4.73 2.46 19.48
N ALA A 45 -4.77 1.44 18.61
CA ALA A 45 -3.78 1.25 17.56
C ALA A 45 -3.76 2.43 16.57
N LEU A 46 -4.94 2.91 16.17
CA LEU A 46 -5.06 4.09 15.32
C LEU A 46 -4.55 5.35 16.03
N ASN A 47 -4.94 5.57 17.28
CA ASN A 47 -4.50 6.73 18.07
C ASN A 47 -2.98 6.75 18.26
N GLN A 48 -2.36 5.60 18.52
CA GLN A 48 -0.91 5.48 18.63
C GLN A 48 -0.22 5.76 17.28
N LEU A 49 -0.76 5.22 16.18
CA LEU A 49 -0.22 5.45 14.84
C LEU A 49 -0.28 6.94 14.48
N LEU A 50 -1.40 7.60 14.76
CA LEU A 50 -1.57 9.04 14.56
C LEU A 50 -0.71 9.88 15.52
N SER A 51 -0.45 9.41 16.73
CA SER A 51 0.45 10.11 17.65
C SER A 51 1.92 10.02 17.19
N SER A 52 2.33 8.88 16.63
CA SER A 52 3.71 8.65 16.18
C SER A 52 3.99 9.20 14.77
N HIS A 53 2.99 9.20 13.89
CA HIS A 53 3.15 9.52 12.45
C HIS A 53 2.10 10.50 11.92
N GLY A 54 1.05 10.79 12.69
CA GLY A 54 -0.05 11.69 12.31
C GLY A 54 0.26 13.17 12.50
N ALA A 55 1.50 13.53 12.83
CA ALA A 55 2.02 14.85 12.51
C ALA A 55 2.22 14.94 10.98
N PHE A 56 1.12 14.95 10.22
CA PHE A 56 1.15 15.49 8.88
C PHE A 56 1.53 16.96 9.04
N VAL A 57 2.81 17.26 8.86
CA VAL A 57 3.30 18.64 8.81
C VAL A 57 2.97 19.13 7.40
N PRO A 58 2.01 20.06 7.23
CA PRO A 58 1.69 20.59 5.93
C PRO A 58 2.96 21.18 5.33
N THR A 59 3.44 20.56 4.26
CA THR A 59 4.58 21.11 3.53
C THR A 59 4.13 22.41 2.88
N ALA A 60 5.03 23.37 2.63
CA ALA A 60 4.66 24.65 2.01
C ALA A 60 3.82 24.48 0.71
N ALA A 61 4.09 23.42 -0.05
CA ALA A 61 3.31 23.03 -1.23
C ALA A 61 1.85 22.63 -0.92
N ASP A 62 1.61 21.91 0.19
CA ASP A 62 0.26 21.52 0.63
C ASP A 62 -0.59 22.75 0.99
N ARG A 63 0.04 23.72 1.68
CA ARG A 63 -0.61 25.00 2.06
C ARG A 63 -0.93 25.86 0.84
N GLU A 64 -0.06 25.88 -0.17
CA GLU A 64 -0.31 26.60 -1.43
C GLU A 64 -1.51 26.04 -2.19
N LYS A 65 -1.71 24.71 -2.18
CA LYS A 65 -2.88 24.07 -2.82
C LYS A 65 -4.18 24.36 -2.09
N ALA A 66 -4.15 24.43 -0.76
CA ALA A 66 -5.33 24.82 0.02
C ALA A 66 -5.80 26.26 -0.27
N LEU A 67 -4.86 27.18 -0.51
CA LEU A 67 -5.17 28.59 -0.83
C LEU A 67 -5.66 28.81 -2.27
N GLN A 68 -5.43 27.86 -3.19
CA GLN A 68 -5.89 27.96 -4.59
C GLN A 68 -7.36 27.54 -4.77
N LEU A 69 -8.01 27.10 -3.69
CA LEU A 69 -9.41 26.66 -3.71
C LEU A 69 -10.39 27.73 -3.17
N GLU A 70 -9.90 28.90 -2.74
CA GLU A 70 -10.70 30.06 -2.27
C GLU A 70 -10.92 31.10 -3.39
#